data_AF-A0A1V5YWH3-F1
#
_entry.id   AF-A0A1V5YWH3-F1
#
_cell.length_a   1.000
_cell.length_b   1.000
_cell.length_c   1.000
_cell.angle_alpha   90.00
_cell.angle_beta   90.00
_cell.angle_gamma   90.00
#
_symmetry.space_group_name_H-M   'P 1'
#
loop_
_entity.id
_entity.type
_entity.pdbx_description
1 polymer ?
#
loop_
_entity_poly.entity_id
_entity_poly.type
_entity_poly.pdbx_seq_one_letter_code
_entity_poly.pdbx_strand_id
1 'polypeptide(L)'
;MSGGSFNYLCYKDETDLFASEKELEHMADALAKVGYADDAAKETLWLLLHIRQQRIRINVVISRLSGVWHDMEWWQDGDIGEDRFKKTLAEYRRENPEEPGKIE
;
A
#
# COMPACT_ATOMS: atom_id res chain seq x y z
N MET A 1 -17.04 1.65 23.67
CA MET A 1 -17.34 2.92 22.96
C MET A 1 -17.86 2.55 21.59
N SER A 2 -19.04 3.02 21.18
CA SER A 2 -19.54 2.80 19.82
C SER A 2 -18.77 3.71 18.85
N GLY A 3 -18.17 3.14 17.80
CA GLY A 3 -17.32 3.85 16.84
C GLY A 3 -18.05 4.85 15.93
N GLY A 4 -19.30 5.20 16.18
CA GLY A 4 -20.12 5.95 15.23
C GLY A 4 -20.38 5.17 13.92
N SER A 5 -21.21 5.71 13.03
CA SER A 5 -21.65 5.01 11.80
C SER A 5 -20.53 4.79 10.77
N PHE A 6 -19.43 5.53 10.89
CA PHE A 6 -18.30 5.51 9.96
C PHE A 6 -16.94 5.40 10.68
N ASN A 7 -16.90 4.91 11.93
CA ASN A 7 -15.65 4.73 12.66
C ASN A 7 -14.78 6.01 12.79
N TYR A 8 -15.44 7.17 12.86
CA TYR A 8 -14.82 8.50 12.92
C TYR A 8 -13.67 8.72 11.91
N LEU A 9 -13.92 8.45 10.62
CA LEU A 9 -12.95 8.69 9.52
C LEU A 9 -12.24 10.05 9.58
N CYS A 10 -12.90 11.11 10.04
CA CYS A 10 -12.31 12.45 10.15
C CYS A 10 -11.17 12.59 11.17
N TYR A 11 -10.98 11.63 12.07
CA TYR A 11 -9.89 11.62 13.05
C TYR A 11 -8.81 10.57 12.74
N LYS A 12 -8.95 9.82 11.64
CA LYS A 12 -7.97 8.82 11.22
C LYS A 12 -6.79 9.49 10.51
N ASP A 13 -5.60 8.99 10.78
CA ASP A 13 -4.41 9.35 10.03
C ASP A 13 -4.30 8.54 8.71
N GLU A 14 -3.25 8.79 7.95
CA GLU A 14 -3.03 8.09 6.68
C GLU A 14 -2.89 6.57 6.84
N THR A 15 -2.27 6.11 7.93
CA THR A 15 -2.04 4.68 8.20
C THR A 15 -3.36 3.99 8.52
N ASP A 16 -4.18 4.60 9.35
CA ASP A 16 -5.51 4.11 9.70
C ASP A 16 -6.45 4.08 8.48
N LEU A 17 -6.32 5.04 7.56
CA LEU A 17 -7.12 5.09 6.34
C LEU A 17 -6.85 3.90 5.41
N PHE A 18 -5.60 3.41 5.33
CA PHE A 18 -5.32 2.18 4.59
C PHE A 18 -6.15 1.00 5.11
N ALA A 19 -6.45 0.93 6.40
CA ALA A 19 -7.25 -0.14 7.00
C ALA A 19 -8.77 0.09 6.95
N SER A 20 -9.22 1.24 6.43
CA SER A 20 -10.61 1.72 6.56
C SER A 20 -11.41 1.65 5.26
N GLU A 21 -11.08 0.72 4.36
CA GLU A 21 -11.69 0.64 3.04
C GLU A 21 -13.22 0.50 3.09
N LYS A 22 -13.73 -0.31 4.03
CA LYS A 22 -15.18 -0.54 4.19
C LYS A 22 -15.90 0.73 4.66
N GLU A 23 -15.31 1.46 5.59
CA GLU A 23 -15.86 2.72 6.08
C GLU A 23 -15.83 3.81 5.01
N LEU A 24 -14.78 3.89 4.20
CA LEU A 24 -14.69 4.80 3.06
C LEU A 24 -15.75 4.50 2.01
N GLU A 25 -15.95 3.22 1.68
CA GLU A 25 -17.02 2.78 0.76
C GLU A 25 -18.40 3.13 1.30
N HIS A 26 -18.65 2.87 2.59
CA HIS A 26 -19.92 3.22 3.23
C HIS A 26 -20.15 4.73 3.31
N MET A 27 -19.11 5.53 3.55
CA MET A 27 -19.19 7.00 3.55
C MET A 27 -19.53 7.54 2.17
N ALA A 28 -18.86 7.04 1.12
CA ALA A 28 -19.16 7.41 -0.26
C ALA A 28 -20.64 7.11 -0.62
N ASP A 29 -21.12 5.92 -0.28
CA ASP A 29 -22.52 5.53 -0.48
C ASP A 29 -23.50 6.45 0.27
N ALA A 30 -23.17 6.81 1.52
CA ALA A 30 -24.00 7.70 2.32
C ALA A 30 -24.05 9.11 1.74
N LEU A 31 -22.91 9.65 1.30
CA LEU A 31 -22.81 10.96 0.64
C LEU A 31 -23.56 10.99 -0.69
N ALA A 32 -23.49 9.91 -1.49
CA ALA A 32 -24.25 9.82 -2.73
C ALA A 32 -25.78 9.78 -2.47
N LYS A 33 -26.21 9.08 -1.42
CA LYS A 33 -27.63 8.93 -1.07
C LYS A 33 -28.31 10.23 -0.65
N VAL A 34 -27.59 11.23 -0.15
CA VAL A 34 -28.20 12.52 0.23
C VAL A 34 -28.58 13.38 -0.97
N GLY A 35 -28.05 13.09 -2.17
CA GLY A 35 -28.48 13.70 -3.43
C GLY A 35 -28.00 15.13 -3.71
N TYR A 36 -27.22 15.73 -2.81
CA TYR A 36 -26.60 17.05 -2.99
C TYR A 36 -25.11 17.10 -2.61
N ALA A 37 -24.49 15.95 -2.28
CA ALA A 37 -23.09 15.84 -1.86
C ALA A 37 -22.27 14.97 -2.83
N ASP A 38 -22.60 15.04 -4.12
CA ASP A 38 -21.98 14.23 -5.18
C ASP A 38 -20.47 14.49 -5.31
N ASP A 39 -20.03 15.70 -5.03
CA ASP A 39 -18.62 16.11 -5.02
C ASP A 39 -17.84 15.36 -3.94
N ALA A 40 -18.31 15.42 -2.68
CA ALA A 40 -17.71 14.73 -1.56
C ALA A 40 -17.76 13.19 -1.71
N ALA A 41 -18.84 12.66 -2.26
CA ALA A 41 -18.97 11.23 -2.56
C ALA A 41 -17.89 10.79 -3.57
N LYS A 42 -17.72 11.54 -4.67
CA LYS A 42 -16.71 11.25 -5.70
C LYS A 42 -15.30 11.36 -5.17
N GLU A 43 -15.00 12.37 -4.35
CA GLU A 43 -13.68 12.53 -3.74
C GLU A 43 -13.36 11.38 -2.77
N THR A 44 -14.36 10.93 -2.00
CA THR A 44 -14.22 9.77 -1.10
C THR A 44 -13.96 8.47 -1.89
N LEU A 45 -14.68 8.24 -3.00
CA LEU A 45 -14.44 7.08 -3.88
C LEU A 45 -13.08 7.16 -4.55
N TRP A 46 -12.67 8.34 -5.01
CA TRP A 46 -11.36 8.56 -5.60
C TRP A 46 -10.26 8.19 -4.61
N LEU A 47 -10.37 8.63 -3.34
CA LEU A 47 -9.43 8.26 -2.28
C LEU A 47 -9.37 6.74 -2.06
N LEU A 48 -10.51 6.07 -1.96
CA LEU A 48 -10.59 4.62 -1.81
C LEU A 48 -9.89 3.87 -2.97
N LEU A 49 -10.10 4.31 -4.20
CA LEU A 49 -9.45 3.74 -5.37
C LEU A 49 -7.93 3.93 -5.33
N HIS A 50 -7.46 5.10 -4.88
CA HIS A 50 -6.03 5.36 -4.73
C HIS A 50 -5.42 4.48 -3.65
N ILE A 51 -6.07 4.32 -2.49
CA ILE A 51 -5.61 3.41 -1.43
C ILE A 51 -5.48 1.98 -1.95
N ARG A 52 -6.50 1.47 -2.66
CA ARG A 52 -6.48 0.12 -3.25
C ARG A 52 -5.35 -0.03 -4.29
N GLN A 53 -5.17 0.95 -5.15
CA GLN A 53 -4.10 0.94 -6.16
C GLN A 53 -2.71 0.95 -5.50
N GLN A 54 -2.49 1.81 -4.50
CA GLN A 54 -1.22 1.90 -3.80
C GLN A 54 -0.91 0.61 -3.03
N ARG A 55 -1.91 0.00 -2.39
CA ARG A 55 -1.74 -1.30 -1.71
C ARG A 55 -1.23 -2.37 -2.67
N ILE A 56 -1.78 -2.46 -3.87
CA ILE A 56 -1.30 -3.42 -4.89
C ILE A 56 0.15 -3.10 -5.29
N ARG A 57 0.47 -1.83 -5.56
CA ARG A 57 1.83 -1.42 -5.94
C ARG A 57 2.85 -1.73 -4.85
N ILE A 58 2.53 -1.43 -3.60
CA ILE A 58 3.35 -1.72 -2.43
C ILE A 58 3.57 -3.23 -2.30
N ASN A 59 2.52 -4.05 -2.42
CA ASN A 59 2.64 -5.51 -2.33
C ASN A 59 3.54 -6.09 -3.43
N VAL A 60 3.46 -5.57 -4.65
CA VAL A 60 4.37 -5.98 -5.74
C VAL A 60 5.82 -5.58 -5.42
N VAL A 61 6.06 -4.40 -4.86
CA VAL A 61 7.41 -3.99 -4.42
C VAL A 61 7.92 -4.91 -3.31
N ILE A 62 7.12 -5.16 -2.27
CA ILE A 62 7.48 -6.07 -1.16
C ILE A 62 7.83 -7.44 -1.70
N SER A 63 6.98 -8.01 -2.57
CA SER A 63 7.21 -9.35 -3.12
C SER A 63 8.53 -9.44 -3.88
N ARG A 64 8.89 -8.40 -4.64
CA ARG A 64 10.17 -8.37 -5.38
C ARG A 64 11.38 -8.21 -4.47
N LEU A 65 11.25 -7.42 -3.40
CA LEU A 65 12.36 -7.13 -2.49
C LEU A 65 12.54 -8.17 -1.38
N SER A 66 11.55 -9.01 -1.11
CA SER A 66 11.56 -9.95 0.03
C SER A 66 12.80 -10.86 0.03
N GLY A 67 13.22 -11.40 -1.12
CA GLY A 67 14.43 -12.20 -1.22
C GLY A 67 15.71 -11.40 -0.94
N VAL A 68 15.77 -10.15 -1.42
CA VAL A 68 16.91 -9.25 -1.19
C VAL A 68 17.02 -8.88 0.29
N TRP A 69 15.89 -8.53 0.93
CA TRP A 69 15.86 -8.21 2.36
C TRP A 69 16.28 -9.41 3.22
N HIS A 70 15.71 -10.57 2.96
CA HIS A 70 16.04 -11.81 3.66
C HIS A 70 17.54 -12.14 3.59
N ASP A 71 18.13 -12.17 2.39
CA ASP A 71 19.55 -12.52 2.26
C ASP A 71 20.47 -11.39 2.78
N MET A 72 20.02 -10.13 2.77
CA MET A 72 20.76 -9.05 3.45
C MET A 72 20.78 -9.27 4.96
N GLU A 73 19.63 -9.55 5.58
CA GLU A 73 19.51 -9.85 7.01
C GLU A 73 20.42 -11.03 7.40
N TRP A 74 20.32 -12.15 6.68
CA TRP A 74 21.14 -13.33 6.96
C TRP A 74 22.64 -13.11 6.75
N TRP A 75 23.01 -12.23 5.82
CA TRP A 75 24.42 -11.88 5.66
C TRP A 75 24.92 -11.03 6.83
N GLN A 76 24.14 -10.06 7.30
CA GLN A 76 24.50 -9.25 8.47
C GLN A 76 24.61 -10.09 9.75
N ASP A 77 23.75 -11.10 9.89
CA ASP A 77 23.75 -12.01 11.04
C ASP A 77 24.82 -13.12 10.94
N GLY A 78 25.47 -13.26 9.78
CA GLY A 78 26.53 -14.24 9.53
C GLY A 78 26.05 -15.65 9.16
N ASP A 79 24.75 -15.82 8.91
CA ASP A 79 24.13 -17.08 8.49
C ASP A 79 24.47 -17.44 7.03
N ILE A 80 24.81 -16.44 6.20
CA ILE A 80 25.26 -16.62 4.82
C ILE A 80 26.47 -15.76 4.50
N GLY A 81 27.21 -16.16 3.47
CA GLY A 81 28.28 -15.34 2.89
C GLY A 81 27.77 -14.27 1.93
N GLU A 82 28.57 -13.22 1.75
CA GLU A 82 28.30 -12.08 0.84
C GLU A 82 28.01 -12.54 -0.60
N ASP A 83 28.64 -13.61 -1.08
CA ASP A 83 28.44 -14.13 -2.43
C ASP A 83 27.00 -14.61 -2.68
N ARG A 84 26.33 -15.15 -1.66
CA ARG A 84 24.91 -15.53 -1.76
C ARG A 84 24.04 -14.29 -1.90
N PHE A 85 24.25 -13.26 -1.09
CA PHE A 85 23.55 -11.99 -1.22
C PHE A 85 23.74 -11.36 -2.60
N LYS A 86 24.98 -11.31 -3.11
CA LYS A 86 25.30 -10.81 -4.46
C LYS A 86 24.53 -11.55 -5.55
N LYS A 87 24.39 -12.87 -5.43
CA LYS A 87 23.60 -13.68 -6.36
C LYS A 87 22.13 -13.29 -6.34
N THR A 88 21.52 -13.23 -5.17
CA THR A 88 20.10 -12.84 -5.00
C THR A 88 19.82 -11.43 -5.54
N LEU A 89 20.74 -10.48 -5.29
CA LEU A 89 20.65 -9.13 -5.83
C LEU A 89 20.73 -9.09 -7.37
N ALA A 90 21.59 -9.93 -7.97
CA ALA A 90 21.68 -10.04 -9.42
C ALA A 90 20.41 -10.63 -10.04
N GLU A 91 19.80 -11.62 -9.38
CA GLU A 91 18.52 -12.22 -9.80
C GLU A 91 17.38 -11.18 -9.76
N TYR A 92 17.26 -10.44 -8.65
CA TYR A 92 16.30 -9.33 -8.52
C TYR A 92 16.43 -8.32 -9.67
N ARG A 93 17.66 -7.87 -9.97
CA ARG A 93 17.92 -6.89 -11.04
C ARG A 93 17.57 -7.43 -12.43
N ARG A 94 17.84 -8.71 -12.69
CA ARG A 94 17.51 -9.36 -13.98
C ARG A 94 16.00 -9.47 -14.20
N GLU A 95 15.25 -9.76 -13.14
CA GLU A 95 13.79 -9.87 -13.19
C GLU A 95 13.10 -8.50 -13.20
N ASN A 96 13.81 -7.44 -12.83
CA ASN A 96 13.30 -6.08 -12.70
C ASN A 96 14.23 -5.07 -13.42
N PRO A 97 14.27 -5.09 -14.76
CA PRO A 97 15.22 -4.31 -15.55
C PRO A 97 14.94 -2.79 -15.55
N GLU A 98 13.73 -2.38 -15.19
CA GLU A 98 13.36 -0.96 -15.06
C GLU A 98 13.59 -0.48 -13.62
N GLU A 99 14.29 0.66 -13.47
CA GLU A 99 14.43 1.33 -12.18
C GLU A 99 13.03 1.75 -11.67
N PRO A 100 12.60 1.27 -10.49
CA PRO A 100 11.37 1.77 -9.89
C PRO A 100 11.55 3.27 -9.55
N GLY A 101 10.79 4.14 -10.19
CA GLY A 101 10.73 5.57 -9.86
C GLY A 101 11.14 6.57 -10.94
N LYS A 102 11.42 6.15 -12.18
CA LYS A 102 11.42 7.10 -13.32
C LYS A 102 9.99 7.54 -13.62
N ILE A 103 9.57 8.61 -12.95
CA ILE A 103 8.44 9.43 -13.39
C ILE A 103 9.02 10.33 -14.49
N GLU A 104 8.59 10.11 -15.74
CA GLU A 104 8.80 11.09 -16.82
C GLU A 104 8.01 12.38 -16.56
#